data_AF-A0A920M859-F1
#
_entry.id   AF-A0A920M859-F1
#
_cell.length_a   1.000
_cell.length_b   1.000
_cell.length_c   1.000
_cell.angle_alpha   90.00
_cell.angle_beta   90.00
_cell.angle_gamma   90.00
#
_symmetry.space_group_name_H-M   'P 1'
#
loop_
_entity.id
_entity.type
_entity.pdbx_description
1 polymer ?
#
loop_
_entity_poly.entity_id
_entity_poly.type
_entity_poly.pdbx_seq_one_letter_code
_entity_poly.pdbx_strand_id
1 'polypeptide(L)' 'MVRRDTICKESDIVTVTINYRLGALGFARIPGAPTSGINGILDQISALEWVRNNIESFGGDPNNITLRGVCRGL' A
#
# COMPACT_ATOMS: atom_id res chain seq x y z
N MET A 1 0.79 -11.78 -15.72
CA MET A 1 0.01 -10.72 -15.07
C MET A 1 -1.18 -11.36 -14.37
N VAL A 2 -1.13 -11.53 -13.05
CA VAL A 2 -2.28 -12.08 -12.28
C VAL A 2 -3.30 -10.96 -12.09
N ARG A 3 -4.55 -11.19 -12.48
CA ARG A 3 -5.62 -10.19 -12.31
C ARG A 3 -6.11 -10.19 -10.86
N ARG A 4 -6.54 -9.01 -10.37
CA ARG A 4 -6.98 -8.80 -8.97
C ARG A 4 -8.14 -9.72 -8.59
N ASP A 5 -9.05 -9.95 -9.53
CA ASP A 5 -10.23 -10.79 -9.37
C ASP A 5 -9.89 -12.29 -9.25
N THR A 6 -8.76 -12.74 -9.81
CA THR A 6 -8.33 -14.14 -9.67
C THR A 6 -7.91 -14.47 -8.24
N ILE A 7 -7.18 -13.55 -7.58
CA ILE A 7 -6.67 -13.75 -6.21
C ILE A 7 -7.81 -13.82 -5.18
N CYS A 8 -8.81 -12.95 -5.28
CA CYS A 8 -9.97 -12.99 -4.38
C CYS A 8 -10.95 -14.14 -4.66
N LYS A 9 -10.99 -14.67 -5.89
CA LYS A 9 -11.89 -15.78 -6.23
C LYS A 9 -11.35 -17.15 -5.85
N GLU A 10 -10.03 -17.28 -5.79
CA GLU A 10 -9.34 -18.55 -5.49
C GLU A 10 -8.86 -18.65 -4.04
N SER A 11 -9.02 -17.59 -3.24
CA SER A 11 -8.59 -17.54 -1.84
C SER A 11 -9.55 -16.67 -1.04
N ASP A 12 -9.94 -17.12 0.15
CA ASP A 12 -10.81 -16.41 1.08
C ASP A 12 -10.07 -15.24 1.73
N ILE A 13 -9.78 -14.21 0.93
CA ILE A 13 -8.99 -13.04 1.33
C ILE A 13 -9.56 -11.73 0.78
N VAL A 14 -9.45 -10.67 1.58
CA VAL A 14 -9.69 -9.30 1.15
C VAL A 14 -8.43 -8.73 0.51
N THR A 15 -8.53 -8.27 -0.73
CA THR A 15 -7.40 -7.60 -1.42
C THR A 15 -7.59 -6.10 -1.42
N VAL A 16 -6.62 -5.37 -0.87
CA VAL A 16 -6.55 -3.90 -0.93
C VAL A 16 -5.41 -3.48 -1.85
N THR A 17 -5.65 -2.52 -2.75
CA THR A 17 -4.58 -1.88 -3.52
C THR A 17 -4.57 -0.38 -3.32
N ILE A 18 -3.39 0.16 -3.07
CA ILE A 18 -3.19 1.56 -2.70
C ILE A 18 -2.44 2.29 -3.81
N ASN A 19 -2.65 3.60 -3.89
CA ASN A 19 -1.76 4.51 -4.62
C ASN A 19 -0.81 5.16 -3.62
N TYR A 20 0.39 5.49 -4.05
CA TYR A 20 1.36 6.27 -3.29
C TYR A 20 2.16 7.15 -4.25
N ARG A 21 2.74 8.24 -3.74
CA ARG A 21 3.53 9.16 -4.57
C ARG A 21 4.77 8.47 -5.13
N LEU A 22 5.02 8.71 -6.41
CA LEU A 22 6.16 8.19 -7.17
C LEU A 22 7.12 9.32 -7.58
N GLY A 23 8.29 8.94 -8.10
CA GLY A 23 9.28 9.86 -8.66
C GLY A 23 9.68 10.97 -7.67
N ALA A 24 9.88 12.18 -8.17
CA ALA A 24 10.29 13.32 -7.34
C ALA A 24 9.27 13.64 -6.22
N LEU A 25 7.97 13.48 -6.47
CA LEU A 25 6.93 13.77 -5.48
C LEU A 25 6.98 12.81 -4.28
N GLY A 26 7.35 11.56 -4.52
CA GLY A 26 7.48 10.54 -3.48
C GLY A 26 8.86 10.47 -2.84
N PHE A 27 9.92 10.77 -3.60
CA PHE A 27 11.28 10.35 -3.24
C PHE A 27 12.37 11.40 -3.50
N ALA A 28 12.03 12.63 -3.91
CA ALA A 28 13.05 13.68 -4.03
C ALA A 28 13.61 14.06 -2.65
N ARG A 29 14.93 14.25 -2.59
CA ARG A 29 15.61 14.83 -1.44
C ARG A 29 15.75 16.33 -1.63
N ILE A 30 14.90 17.07 -0.93
CA ILE A 30 14.88 18.53 -0.86
C ILE A 30 15.47 18.95 0.49
N PRO A 31 16.58 19.71 0.52
CA PRO A 31 17.14 20.26 1.76
C PRO A 31 16.13 21.11 2.53
N GLY A 32 16.05 20.93 3.86
CA GLY A 32 15.15 21.70 4.73
C GLY A 32 13.68 21.24 4.73
N ALA A 33 13.28 20.29 3.89
CA ALA A 33 11.93 19.73 3.92
C ALA A 33 11.80 18.61 4.98
N PRO A 34 10.74 18.59 5.82
CA PRO A 34 10.64 17.66 6.97
C PRO A 34 10.61 16.17 6.61
N THR A 35 9.94 15.79 5.52
CA THR A 35 9.71 14.39 5.08
C THR A 35 10.44 14.05 3.78
N SER A 36 11.48 14.83 3.50
CA SER A 36 12.32 14.74 2.31
C SER A 36 12.80 13.32 2.04
N GLY A 37 12.62 12.84 0.80
CA GLY A 37 13.06 11.53 0.36
C GLY A 37 12.20 10.33 0.78
N ILE A 38 11.20 10.49 1.65
CA ILE A 38 10.40 9.37 2.19
C ILE A 38 8.88 9.52 2.04
N ASN A 39 8.41 10.55 1.33
CA ASN A 39 6.99 10.82 1.13
C ASN A 39 6.20 9.62 0.59
N GLY A 40 6.75 8.89 -0.38
CA GLY A 40 6.10 7.69 -0.93
C GLY A 40 6.05 6.51 0.04
N ILE A 41 6.94 6.48 1.06
CA ILE A 41 6.88 5.51 2.16
C ILE A 41 5.83 5.94 3.18
N LEU A 42 5.78 7.23 3.52
CA LEU A 42 4.77 7.76 4.43
C LEU A 42 3.35 7.54 3.90
N ASP A 43 3.14 7.68 2.59
CA ASP A 43 1.85 7.35 1.97
C ASP A 43 1.46 5.87 2.18
N GLN A 44 2.43 4.96 2.08
CA GLN A 44 2.19 3.53 2.31
C GLN A 44 1.88 3.24 3.78
N ILE A 45 2.57 3.91 4.72
CA ILE A 45 2.29 3.80 6.16
C ILE A 45 0.87 4.30 6.45
N SER A 46 0.51 5.49 5.97
CA SER A 46 -0.83 6.04 6.17
C SER A 46 -1.92 5.15 5.57
N ALA A 47 -1.65 4.53 4.42
CA ALA A 47 -2.57 3.57 3.83
C ALA A 47 -2.70 2.29 4.68
N LEU A 48 -1.62 1.81 5.29
CA LEU A 48 -1.65 0.65 6.20
C LEU A 48 -2.41 0.95 7.49
N GLU A 49 -2.23 2.15 8.05
CA GLU A 49 -3.02 2.62 9.19
C GLU A 49 -4.51 2.66 8.85
N TRP A 50 -4.85 3.18 7.66
CA TRP A 50 -6.23 3.18 7.19
C TRP A 50 -6.76 1.75 7.04
N VAL A 51 -6.02 0.83 6.41
CA VAL A 51 -6.43 -0.56 6.27
C VAL A 51 -6.66 -1.19 7.64
N ARG A 52 -5.70 -1.09 8.57
CA ARG A 52 -5.83 -1.67 9.90
C ARG A 52 -7.05 -1.15 10.65
N ASN A 53 -7.38 0.13 10.51
CA ASN A 53 -8.50 0.75 11.21
C ASN A 53 -9.87 0.47 10.57
N ASN A 54 -9.92 0.00 9.32
CA ASN A 54 -11.18 -0.08 8.56
C ASN A 54 -11.48 -1.47 7.97
N ILE A 55 -10.49 -2.37 7.86
CA ILE A 55 -10.63 -3.61 7.07
C ILE A 55 -11.68 -4.59 7.60
N GLU A 56 -11.99 -4.55 8.90
CA GLU A 56 -13.07 -5.34 9.51
C GLU A 56 -14.41 -5.09 8.82
N SER A 57 -14.72 -3.84 8.47
CA SER A 57 -15.96 -3.48 7.78
C SER A 57 -16.08 -4.04 6.36
N PHE A 58 -14.97 -4.50 5.79
CA PHE A 58 -14.89 -5.15 4.48
C PHE A 58 -14.74 -6.67 4.59
N GLY A 59 -14.81 -7.24 5.80
CA GLY A 59 -14.69 -8.68 6.05
C GLY A 59 -13.25 -9.19 6.20
N GLY A 60 -12.26 -8.32 6.39
CA GLY A 60 -10.88 -8.72 6.66
C GLY A 60 -10.52 -8.68 8.15
N ASP A 61 -9.42 -9.33 8.52
CA ASP A 61 -8.89 -9.33 9.90
C ASP A 61 -7.73 -8.32 10.02
N PRO A 62 -7.85 -7.27 10.87
CA PRO A 62 -6.81 -6.25 11.04
C PRO A 62 -5.54 -6.77 11.72
N ASN A 63 -5.58 -7.97 12.34
CA ASN A 63 -4.42 -8.65 12.91
C ASN A 63 -3.75 -9.61 11.92
N ASN A 64 -4.32 -9.80 10.73
CA ASN A 64 -3.80 -10.70 9.68
C ASN A 64 -3.61 -9.96 8.35
N ILE A 65 -2.75 -8.94 8.37
CA ILE A 65 -2.41 -8.15 7.18
C ILE A 65 -1.11 -8.65 6.57
N THR A 66 -1.16 -9.06 5.29
CA THR A 66 0.03 -9.44 4.52
C THR A 66 0.33 -8.41 3.43
N LEU A 67 1.55 -7.88 3.43
CA LEU A 67 2.03 -6.96 2.41
C LEU A 67 2.60 -7.73 1.21
N ARG A 68 2.17 -7.37 0.00
CA ARG A 68 2.70 -7.91 -1.25
C ARG A 68 3.06 -6.80 -2.22
N GLY A 69 4.35 -6.74 -2.57
CA GLY A 69 4.86 -5.85 -3.62
C GLY A 69 5.16 -6.62 -4.90
N VAL A 70 4.90 -6.00 -6.05
CA VAL A 70 5.51 -6.41 -7.32
C VAL A 70 6.40 -5.25 -7.76
N CYS A 71 7.68 -5.52 -7.92
CA CYS A 71 8.57 -4.53 -8.52
C CYS A 71 8.10 -4.27 -9.95
N ARG A 72 7.65 -3.05 -10.27
CA ARG A 72 7.46 -2.60 -11.64
C ARG A 72 8.74 -1.85 -12.03
N GLY A 73 9.71 -2.61 -12.53
CA GLY A 73 11.05 -2.11 -12.78
C GLY A 73 11.88 -3.05 -13.66
N LEU A 74 11.33 -3.37 -14.84
CA LEU A 74 12.08 -3.52 -16.10
C LEU A 74 11.22 -2.89 -17.19
#